data_AF-A0A3R7QM83-F1
#
_entry.id   AF-A0A3R7QM83-F1
#
_cell.length_a   1.000
_cell.length_b   1.000
_cell.length_c   1.000
_cell.angle_alpha   90.00
_cell.angle_beta   90.00
_cell.angle_gamma   90.00
#
_symmetry.space_group_name_H-M   'P 1'
#
loop_
_entity.id
_entity.type
_entity.pdbx_description
1 polymer ?
#
loop_
_entity_poly.entity_id
_entity_poly.type
_entity_poly.pdbx_seq_one_letter_code
_entity_poly.pdbx_strand_id
1 'polypeptide(L)'
;MFVGGKVGRRATGITRRDIDGAKYHEAKYYGAKYHERPTWYLLSPLRCSLSQVPARRVQHEVEDRRGVRNGGGDWSFGAEPEPQILDYQTQQYKLLPQIATIFGIHFSARRVWDTYNEVTGNIHEGNLDLLPELHAISCGLKALSSSDASAGIEICRLACGGHGYLSSSNLPRIYTTTTAANTYEGENTVMWLQVARYIIKSYREARKGEKLCHSVSYLAAQPVSTHLSTNLSNEALVEAYKKAVSAIVSETAERLQKHCDQGEQFELAWNKCSVLLVKCAQAHTRYFTCEQFVENVESLELSEGVRNVLRRLCRLYLIYHISLNQGDFLRSQALSPENISTLEGEMCELLAVLRDDAVSLVDSFDIHDRILGSTLGCWDGNVYHRMFSEAQKSPMNQTDVPEAYSKYLRPLMKANL
;
A
#
# COMPACT_ATOMS: atom_id res chain seq x y z
N MET A 1 5.79 27.37 -4.60
CA MET A 1 5.36 26.12 -5.27
C MET A 1 5.27 26.39 -6.75
N PHE A 2 6.28 25.99 -7.53
CA PHE A 2 6.33 26.28 -8.96
C PHE A 2 5.30 25.42 -9.72
N VAL A 3 4.16 26.02 -10.03
CA VAL A 3 3.30 25.58 -11.13
C VAL A 3 4.07 25.92 -12.41
N GLY A 4 4.63 24.90 -13.06
CA GLY A 4 5.36 25.05 -14.32
C GLY A 4 4.43 25.42 -15.47
N GLY A 5 4.04 26.70 -15.55
CA GLY A 5 3.57 27.35 -16.76
C GLY A 5 4.77 27.93 -17.52
N LYS A 6 4.67 28.04 -18.84
CA LYS A 6 5.58 28.83 -19.67
C LYS A 6 5.42 30.32 -19.33
N VAL A 7 5.87 30.75 -18.16
CA VAL A 7 6.24 32.15 -17.93
C VAL A 7 7.58 32.34 -18.64
N GLY A 8 7.69 33.41 -19.43
CA GLY A 8 8.74 33.62 -20.42
C GLY A 8 10.14 33.17 -19.99
N ARG A 9 10.86 32.51 -20.90
CA ARG A 9 12.30 32.21 -20.80
C ARG A 9 13.08 33.51 -20.60
N ARG A 10 13.16 34.04 -19.38
CA ARG A 10 14.07 35.13 -18.98
C ARG A 10 14.15 35.44 -17.48
N ALA A 11 13.48 34.73 -16.58
CA ALA A 11 13.39 35.16 -15.17
C ALA A 11 14.06 34.29 -14.09
N THR A 12 14.69 33.15 -14.38
CA THR A 12 15.26 32.32 -13.30
C THR A 12 16.69 31.79 -13.49
N GLY A 13 17.34 31.96 -14.65
CA GLY A 13 18.72 31.46 -14.85
C GLY A 13 18.90 29.94 -14.69
N ILE A 14 17.82 29.18 -14.47
CA ILE A 14 17.81 27.73 -14.32
C ILE A 14 18.05 27.12 -15.69
N THR A 15 19.19 26.44 -15.85
CA THR A 15 19.56 25.74 -17.07
C THR A 15 18.91 24.36 -17.13
N ARG A 16 18.87 23.75 -18.31
CA ARG A 16 18.41 22.37 -18.48
C ARG A 16 19.23 21.38 -17.63
N ARG A 17 20.54 21.64 -17.47
CA ARG A 17 21.42 20.88 -16.55
C ARG A 17 21.01 21.01 -15.09
N ASP A 18 20.53 22.17 -14.65
CA ASP A 18 20.08 22.36 -13.25
C ASP A 18 18.78 21.59 -12.98
N ILE A 19 17.88 21.53 -13.96
CA ILE A 19 16.63 20.74 -13.88
C ILE A 19 16.94 19.23 -13.89
N ASP A 20 17.84 18.80 -14.78
CA ASP A 20 18.23 17.39 -14.88
C ASP A 20 19.06 16.95 -13.65
N GLY A 21 19.87 17.85 -13.09
CA GLY A 21 20.58 17.66 -11.81
C GLY A 21 19.63 17.59 -10.60
N ALA A 22 18.58 18.41 -10.56
CA ALA A 22 17.56 18.32 -9.51
C ALA A 22 16.77 17.01 -9.59
N LYS A 23 16.37 16.58 -10.79
CA LYS A 23 15.72 15.27 -11.02
C LYS A 23 16.63 14.11 -10.64
N TYR A 24 17.92 14.22 -10.92
CA TYR A 24 18.91 13.22 -10.53
C TYR A 24 19.08 13.16 -9.00
N HIS A 25 19.17 14.31 -8.32
CA HIS A 25 19.24 14.35 -6.85
C HIS A 25 17.98 13.82 -6.18
N GLU A 26 16.80 14.15 -6.73
CA GLU A 26 15.52 13.58 -6.34
C GLU A 26 15.53 12.05 -6.51
N ALA A 27 15.87 11.55 -7.70
CA ALA A 27 15.92 10.11 -7.98
C ALA A 27 16.94 9.35 -7.09
N LYS A 28 18.09 9.95 -6.82
CA LYS A 28 19.10 9.45 -5.86
C LYS A 28 18.55 9.33 -4.45
N TYR A 29 17.71 10.28 -4.03
CA TYR A 29 17.03 10.24 -2.75
C TYR A 29 15.88 9.21 -2.71
N TYR A 30 15.13 9.07 -3.82
CA TYR A 30 14.00 8.13 -3.91
C TYR A 30 14.46 6.66 -3.99
N GLY A 31 15.50 6.34 -4.77
CA GLY A 31 16.01 4.97 -4.87
C GLY A 31 16.48 4.40 -3.52
N ALA A 32 17.24 5.17 -2.75
CA ALA A 32 17.89 4.67 -1.53
C ALA A 32 16.94 4.63 -0.31
N LYS A 33 15.97 5.55 -0.23
CA LYS A 33 15.10 5.71 0.94
C LYS A 33 13.82 4.86 0.83
N TYR A 34 13.38 4.52 -0.38
CA TYR A 34 12.12 3.80 -0.61
C TYR A 34 12.30 2.29 -0.84
N HIS A 35 13.53 1.80 -1.00
CA HIS A 35 13.85 0.37 -0.91
C HIS A 35 13.60 -0.19 0.50
N GLU A 36 13.82 0.61 1.55
CA GLU A 36 13.79 0.13 2.94
C GLU A 36 12.66 0.70 3.81
N ARG A 37 12.26 1.98 3.67
CA ARG A 37 11.35 2.61 4.65
C ARG A 37 9.86 2.27 4.50
N PRO A 38 9.24 2.26 3.30
CA PRO A 38 7.81 2.03 3.15
C PRO A 38 7.40 0.59 3.52
N THR A 39 8.24 -0.38 3.19
CA THR A 39 8.09 -1.77 3.63
C THR A 39 8.16 -1.82 5.15
N TRP A 40 9.21 -1.25 5.77
CA TRP A 40 9.36 -1.20 7.24
C TRP A 40 8.13 -0.70 8.00
N TYR A 41 7.46 0.33 7.47
CA TYR A 41 6.30 0.93 8.12
C TYR A 41 5.04 0.04 8.10
N LEU A 42 4.86 -0.81 7.10
CA LEU A 42 3.76 -1.78 7.02
C LEU A 42 4.04 -3.06 7.81
N LEU A 43 5.31 -3.39 8.01
CA LEU A 43 5.77 -4.63 8.62
C LEU A 43 5.51 -4.74 10.10
N SER A 44 5.89 -3.68 10.82
CA SER A 44 5.72 -3.65 12.26
C SER A 44 4.25 -3.80 12.71
N PRO A 45 3.28 -3.17 12.02
CA PRO A 45 1.86 -3.33 12.33
C PRO A 45 1.30 -4.73 12.15
N LEU A 46 1.69 -5.44 11.09
CA LEU A 46 1.11 -6.75 10.77
C LEU A 46 1.45 -7.78 11.83
N ARG A 47 2.67 -7.75 12.35
CA ARG A 47 3.08 -8.64 13.44
C ARG A 47 2.23 -8.45 14.70
N CYS A 48 1.88 -7.20 15.01
CA CYS A 48 0.99 -6.87 16.12
C CYS A 48 -0.44 -7.39 15.92
N SER A 49 -0.91 -7.43 14.67
CA SER A 49 -2.25 -7.90 14.33
C SER A 49 -2.34 -9.42 14.26
N LEU A 50 -1.26 -10.11 13.89
CA LEU A 50 -1.20 -11.57 13.83
C LEU A 50 -1.02 -12.21 15.22
N SER A 51 -0.46 -11.49 16.18
CA SER A 51 -0.18 -11.97 17.54
C SER A 51 -1.39 -11.97 18.49
N GLN A 52 -2.58 -11.64 17.99
CA GLN A 52 -3.79 -11.54 18.82
C GLN A 52 -4.33 -12.94 19.17
N VAL A 53 -4.53 -13.13 20.47
CA VAL A 53 -5.05 -14.35 21.11
C VAL A 53 -6.55 -14.13 21.42
N PRO A 54 -7.39 -15.19 21.54
CA PRO A 54 -8.85 -15.07 21.51
C PRO A 54 -9.47 -14.12 22.56
N ALA A 55 -10.65 -13.57 22.23
CA ALA A 55 -11.23 -12.36 22.82
C ALA A 55 -11.90 -12.53 24.20
N ARG A 56 -12.11 -13.74 24.75
CA ARG A 56 -12.88 -13.91 26.00
C ARG A 56 -12.19 -13.53 27.31
N ARG A 57 -10.87 -13.35 27.36
CA ARG A 57 -10.20 -13.11 28.66
C ARG A 57 -10.62 -11.78 29.33
N VAL A 58 -11.29 -10.89 28.61
CA VAL A 58 -11.78 -9.60 29.15
C VAL A 58 -13.30 -9.59 29.41
N GLN A 59 -14.09 -10.44 28.75
CA GLN A 59 -15.56 -10.46 28.94
C GLN A 59 -16.02 -11.35 30.10
N HIS A 60 -15.33 -12.47 30.37
CA HIS A 60 -15.78 -13.40 31.43
C HIS A 60 -15.67 -12.81 32.86
N GLU A 61 -14.74 -11.88 33.11
CA GLU A 61 -14.62 -11.22 34.42
C GLU A 61 -15.80 -10.26 34.73
N VAL A 62 -16.52 -9.82 33.68
CA VAL A 62 -17.66 -8.89 33.80
C VAL A 62 -18.99 -9.63 33.90
N GLU A 63 -19.15 -10.75 33.20
CA GLU A 63 -20.37 -11.56 33.23
C GLU A 63 -20.46 -12.47 34.47
N ASP A 64 -19.33 -12.99 34.98
CA ASP A 64 -19.34 -13.84 36.18
C ASP A 64 -19.68 -13.06 37.48
N ARG A 65 -19.62 -11.71 37.42
CA ARG A 65 -20.09 -10.83 38.50
C ARG A 65 -21.55 -10.37 38.37
N ARG A 66 -22.20 -10.60 37.24
CA ARG A 66 -23.59 -10.21 36.99
C ARG A 66 -24.36 -11.43 36.55
N GLY A 67 -24.81 -12.25 37.51
CA GLY A 67 -25.59 -13.46 37.29
C GLY A 67 -26.93 -13.21 36.55
N VAL A 68 -26.85 -12.95 35.25
CA VAL A 68 -28.00 -12.75 34.37
C VAL A 68 -28.11 -13.99 33.49
N ARG A 69 -28.91 -14.96 33.94
CA ARG A 69 -29.48 -15.97 33.06
C ARG A 69 -30.59 -15.31 32.25
N ASN A 70 -30.37 -15.12 30.95
CA ASN A 70 -31.48 -14.92 30.01
C ASN A 70 -31.55 -16.11 29.07
N GLY A 71 -32.72 -16.76 29.07
CA GLY A 71 -33.07 -17.84 28.15
C GLY A 71 -33.47 -17.30 26.78
N GLY A 72 -33.14 -18.07 25.74
CA GLY A 72 -33.62 -17.87 24.37
C GLY A 72 -32.58 -18.25 23.31
N GLY A 73 -32.74 -19.44 22.72
CA GLY A 73 -32.00 -19.90 21.53
C GLY A 73 -30.86 -20.87 21.85
N ASP A 74 -31.03 -22.13 21.47
CA ASP A 74 -30.01 -23.18 21.51
C ASP A 74 -28.91 -22.91 20.47
N TRP A 75 -28.03 -21.96 20.78
CA TRP A 75 -26.68 -21.92 20.23
C TRP A 75 -25.78 -22.50 21.31
N SER A 76 -25.73 -23.83 21.37
CA SER A 76 -24.74 -24.55 22.15
C SER A 76 -23.36 -24.24 21.56
N PHE A 77 -22.71 -23.19 22.07
CA PHE A 77 -21.28 -22.98 21.88
C PHE A 77 -20.59 -24.17 22.52
N GLY A 78 -20.07 -25.09 21.70
CA GLY A 78 -19.36 -26.27 22.16
C GLY A 78 -18.22 -25.91 23.11
N ALA A 79 -17.79 -26.88 23.93
CA ALA A 79 -16.68 -26.77 24.87
C ALA A 79 -15.29 -26.61 24.20
N GLU A 80 -15.24 -26.20 22.94
CA GLU A 80 -13.99 -25.98 22.20
C GLU A 80 -13.34 -24.66 22.61
N PRO A 81 -12.00 -24.60 22.63
CA PRO A 81 -11.29 -23.36 22.87
C PRO A 81 -11.66 -22.32 21.80
N GLU A 82 -11.73 -21.05 22.20
CA GLU A 82 -12.05 -19.96 21.29
C GLU A 82 -11.01 -19.90 20.14
N PRO A 83 -11.44 -19.78 18.87
CA PRO A 83 -10.52 -19.79 17.73
C PRO A 83 -9.62 -18.55 17.71
N GLN A 84 -8.47 -18.64 17.04
CA GLN A 84 -7.61 -17.48 16.85
C GLN A 84 -8.35 -16.47 15.96
N ILE A 85 -8.20 -15.17 16.23
CA ILE A 85 -8.94 -14.17 15.43
C ILE A 85 -8.53 -14.19 13.95
N LEU A 86 -7.32 -14.66 13.65
CA LEU A 86 -6.83 -14.82 12.28
C LEU A 86 -7.51 -15.97 11.52
N ASP A 87 -8.28 -16.82 12.21
CA ASP A 87 -9.07 -17.89 11.58
C ASP A 87 -10.35 -17.32 10.93
N TYR A 88 -10.77 -16.11 11.32
CA TYR A 88 -11.86 -15.41 10.65
C TYR A 88 -11.41 -14.84 9.30
N GLN A 89 -12.12 -15.21 8.23
CA GLN A 89 -11.83 -14.73 6.88
C GLN A 89 -11.87 -13.21 6.75
N THR A 90 -12.70 -12.53 7.54
CA THR A 90 -12.73 -11.06 7.59
C THR A 90 -11.45 -10.45 8.17
N GLN A 91 -10.78 -11.14 9.10
CA GLN A 91 -9.48 -10.74 9.62
C GLN A 91 -8.37 -11.03 8.60
N GLN A 92 -8.44 -12.19 7.93
CA GLN A 92 -7.54 -12.54 6.83
C GLN A 92 -7.62 -11.52 5.69
N TYR A 93 -8.82 -11.14 5.26
CA TYR A 93 -9.06 -10.13 4.22
C TYR A 93 -8.51 -8.75 4.59
N LYS A 94 -8.50 -8.39 5.88
CA LYS A 94 -7.87 -7.15 6.34
C LYS A 94 -6.35 -7.21 6.25
N LEU A 95 -5.73 -8.33 6.65
CA LEU A 95 -4.29 -8.39 6.91
C LEU A 95 -3.47 -8.96 5.76
N LEU A 96 -3.90 -10.07 5.15
CA LEU A 96 -3.12 -10.77 4.13
C LEU A 96 -2.88 -9.93 2.87
N PRO A 97 -3.84 -9.11 2.37
CA PRO A 97 -3.56 -8.17 1.30
C PRO A 97 -2.51 -7.10 1.66
N GLN A 98 -2.39 -6.74 2.94
CA GLN A 98 -1.35 -5.80 3.38
C GLN A 98 0.03 -6.46 3.36
N ILE A 99 0.14 -7.74 3.76
CA ILE A 99 1.38 -8.52 3.56
C ILE A 99 1.73 -8.54 2.07
N ALA A 100 0.78 -8.86 1.21
CA ALA A 100 1.00 -8.91 -0.22
C ALA A 100 1.46 -7.56 -0.81
N THR A 101 0.89 -6.46 -0.31
CA THR A 101 1.27 -5.09 -0.68
C THR A 101 2.74 -4.79 -0.37
N ILE A 102 3.28 -5.29 0.74
CA ILE A 102 4.69 -5.09 1.11
C ILE A 102 5.62 -5.72 0.09
N PHE A 103 5.35 -6.96 -0.30
CA PHE A 103 6.15 -7.65 -1.31
C PHE A 103 6.03 -6.98 -2.69
N GLY A 104 4.83 -6.56 -3.09
CA GLY A 104 4.63 -5.81 -4.34
C GLY A 104 5.44 -4.50 -4.37
N ILE A 105 5.40 -3.72 -3.28
CA ILE A 105 6.20 -2.49 -3.14
C ILE A 105 7.69 -2.82 -3.13
N HIS A 106 8.11 -3.88 -2.44
CA HIS A 106 9.52 -4.29 -2.37
C HIS A 106 10.10 -4.62 -3.74
N PHE A 107 9.44 -5.48 -4.53
CA PHE A 107 9.90 -5.83 -5.87
C PHE A 107 9.88 -4.63 -6.83
N SER A 108 8.90 -3.75 -6.69
CA SER A 108 8.86 -2.50 -7.44
C SER A 108 10.02 -1.56 -7.09
N ALA A 109 10.34 -1.44 -5.80
CA ALA A 109 11.44 -0.62 -5.33
C ALA A 109 12.80 -1.15 -5.81
N ARG A 110 12.96 -2.47 -5.87
CA ARG A 110 14.12 -3.12 -6.49
C ARG A 110 14.26 -2.70 -7.96
N ARG A 111 13.19 -2.73 -8.75
CA ARG A 111 13.23 -2.26 -10.14
C ARG A 111 13.62 -0.79 -10.26
N VAL A 112 13.07 0.08 -9.41
CA VAL A 112 13.45 1.51 -9.38
C VAL A 112 14.94 1.67 -9.05
N TRP A 113 15.46 0.86 -8.12
CA TRP A 113 16.88 0.86 -7.76
C TRP A 113 17.77 0.40 -8.91
N ASP A 114 17.38 -0.65 -9.64
CA ASP A 114 18.11 -1.12 -10.81
C ASP A 114 18.15 -0.05 -11.91
N THR A 115 17.01 0.61 -12.19
CA THR A 115 16.95 1.74 -13.12
C THR A 115 17.81 2.92 -12.64
N TYR A 116 17.86 3.19 -11.32
CA TYR A 116 18.73 4.23 -10.75
C TYR A 116 20.21 3.95 -11.00
N ASN A 117 20.63 2.69 -10.82
CA ASN A 117 22.02 2.28 -11.06
C ASN A 117 22.38 2.41 -12.55
N GLU A 118 21.47 1.99 -13.44
CA GLU A 118 21.64 2.12 -14.90
C GLU A 118 21.77 3.61 -15.31
N VAL A 119 20.87 4.47 -14.84
CA VAL A 119 20.94 5.92 -15.11
C VAL A 119 22.23 6.52 -14.57
N THR A 120 22.67 6.13 -13.37
CA THR A 120 23.91 6.65 -12.78
C THR A 120 25.15 6.23 -13.58
N GLY A 121 25.17 5.01 -14.12
CA GLY A 121 26.22 4.57 -15.06
C GLY A 121 26.20 5.42 -16.33
N ASN A 122 25.04 5.53 -16.97
CA ASN A 122 24.84 6.21 -18.25
C ASN A 122 25.10 7.73 -18.20
N ILE A 123 24.90 8.38 -17.05
CA ILE A 123 25.16 9.81 -16.86
C ILE A 123 26.63 10.17 -17.11
N HIS A 124 27.57 9.30 -16.72
CA HIS A 124 28.99 9.53 -16.95
C HIS A 124 29.34 9.50 -18.44
N GLU A 125 28.53 8.83 -19.25
CA GLU A 125 28.63 8.74 -20.70
C GLU A 125 27.78 9.81 -21.43
N GLY A 126 27.07 10.66 -20.68
CA GLY A 126 26.20 11.71 -21.23
C GLY A 126 24.83 11.23 -21.73
N ASN A 127 24.46 9.97 -21.48
CA ASN A 127 23.16 9.42 -21.83
C ASN A 127 22.14 9.66 -20.71
N LEU A 128 21.09 10.43 -21.01
CA LEU A 128 20.04 10.84 -20.07
C LEU A 128 18.65 10.28 -20.43
N ASP A 129 18.58 9.32 -21.35
CA ASP A 129 17.31 8.89 -21.96
C ASP A 129 16.36 8.21 -20.95
N LEU A 130 16.91 7.53 -19.95
CA LEU A 130 16.16 6.84 -18.89
C LEU A 130 15.80 7.74 -17.70
N LEU A 131 16.37 8.96 -17.61
CA LEU A 131 16.11 9.87 -16.49
C LEU A 131 14.62 10.26 -16.34
N PRO A 132 13.86 10.52 -17.42
CA PRO A 132 12.43 10.78 -17.33
C PRO A 132 11.62 9.59 -16.80
N GLU A 133 11.97 8.37 -17.22
CA GLU A 133 11.35 7.14 -16.73
C GLU A 133 11.63 6.98 -15.23
N LEU A 134 12.89 7.04 -14.83
CA LEU A 134 13.32 6.93 -13.44
C LEU A 134 12.58 7.92 -12.53
N HIS A 135 12.48 9.19 -12.94
CA HIS A 135 11.74 10.19 -12.19
C HIS A 135 10.26 9.83 -12.05
N ALA A 136 9.60 9.42 -13.14
CA ALA A 136 8.19 9.08 -13.12
C ALA A 136 7.90 7.86 -12.23
N ILE A 137 8.63 6.75 -12.39
CA ILE A 137 8.42 5.55 -11.57
C ILE A 137 8.75 5.81 -10.09
N SER A 138 9.74 6.67 -9.80
CA SER A 138 10.06 7.10 -8.43
C SER A 138 8.93 7.91 -7.80
N CYS A 139 8.39 8.92 -8.51
CA CYS A 139 7.26 9.70 -8.03
C CYS A 139 6.02 8.84 -7.78
N GLY A 140 5.72 7.92 -8.72
CA GLY A 140 4.59 7.00 -8.60
C GLY A 140 4.74 6.09 -7.40
N LEU A 141 5.88 5.39 -7.29
CA LEU A 141 6.12 4.45 -6.19
C LEU A 141 6.18 5.17 -4.84
N LYS A 142 6.73 6.39 -4.77
CA LYS A 142 6.69 7.23 -3.56
C LYS A 142 5.26 7.48 -3.09
N ALA A 143 4.39 7.91 -4.00
CA ALA A 143 3.01 8.26 -3.66
C ALA A 143 2.16 7.01 -3.37
N LEU A 144 2.38 5.92 -4.10
CA LEU A 144 1.72 4.63 -3.87
C LEU A 144 2.07 4.08 -2.50
N SER A 145 3.37 3.91 -2.26
CA SER A 145 3.89 3.24 -1.08
C SER A 145 3.57 3.99 0.20
N SER A 146 3.61 5.34 0.20
CA SER A 146 3.25 6.11 1.38
C SER A 146 1.74 6.06 1.69
N SER A 147 0.90 6.08 0.65
CA SER A 147 -0.56 6.03 0.79
C SER A 147 -1.00 4.66 1.30
N ASP A 148 -0.53 3.60 0.66
CA ASP A 148 -0.82 2.22 1.04
C ASP A 148 -0.25 1.92 2.43
N ALA A 149 0.96 2.38 2.74
CA ALA A 149 1.54 2.17 4.06
C ALA A 149 0.71 2.81 5.16
N SER A 150 0.32 4.08 4.98
CA SER A 150 -0.48 4.81 5.96
C SER A 150 -1.85 4.15 6.18
N ALA A 151 -2.52 3.74 5.10
CA ALA A 151 -3.80 3.04 5.18
C ALA A 151 -3.66 1.65 5.82
N GLY A 152 -2.65 0.88 5.41
CA GLY A 152 -2.40 -0.47 5.91
C GLY A 152 -2.06 -0.51 7.41
N ILE A 153 -1.27 0.45 7.91
CA ILE A 153 -1.01 0.58 9.35
C ILE A 153 -2.31 0.77 10.13
N GLU A 154 -3.20 1.63 9.64
CA GLU A 154 -4.46 1.91 10.33
C GLU A 154 -5.40 0.70 10.29
N ILE A 155 -5.43 -0.04 9.17
CA ILE A 155 -6.12 -1.33 9.08
C ILE A 155 -5.57 -2.30 10.13
N CYS A 156 -4.25 -2.41 10.27
CA CYS A 156 -3.61 -3.28 11.27
C CYS A 156 -3.93 -2.83 12.70
N ARG A 157 -3.94 -1.51 12.96
CA ARG A 157 -4.31 -0.93 14.26
C ARG A 157 -5.73 -1.29 14.64
N LEU A 158 -6.68 -1.15 13.73
CA LEU A 158 -8.08 -1.49 13.93
C LEU A 158 -8.30 -3.01 14.03
N ALA A 159 -7.53 -3.79 13.27
CA ALA A 159 -7.51 -5.25 13.35
C ALA A 159 -7.01 -5.76 14.70
N CYS A 160 -6.29 -4.94 15.48
CA CYS A 160 -5.88 -5.24 16.85
C CYS A 160 -6.94 -4.91 17.93
N GLY A 161 -8.15 -4.49 17.53
CA GLY A 161 -9.20 -4.08 18.47
C GLY A 161 -8.73 -2.98 19.44
N GLY A 162 -9.24 -3.03 20.68
CA GLY A 162 -8.92 -2.02 21.70
C GLY A 162 -7.43 -1.95 22.06
N HIS A 163 -6.72 -3.08 22.05
CA HIS A 163 -5.30 -3.10 22.39
C HIS A 163 -4.41 -2.42 21.34
N GLY A 164 -4.86 -2.34 20.08
CA GLY A 164 -4.18 -1.56 19.04
C GLY A 164 -4.17 -0.05 19.29
N TYR A 165 -5.03 0.46 20.19
CA TYR A 165 -5.03 1.87 20.59
C TYR A 165 -3.91 2.20 21.58
N LEU A 166 -3.44 1.21 22.36
CA LEU A 166 -2.45 1.44 23.40
C LEU A 166 -1.12 1.88 22.80
N SER A 167 -0.45 2.83 23.44
CA SER A 167 0.89 3.27 23.02
C SER A 167 1.90 2.12 23.02
N SER A 168 1.72 1.12 23.90
CA SER A 168 2.54 -0.09 23.98
C SER A 168 2.43 -1.00 22.75
N SER A 169 1.37 -0.88 21.94
CA SER A 169 1.28 -1.56 20.64
C SER A 169 2.20 -0.96 19.58
N ASN A 170 2.72 0.24 19.82
CA ASN A 170 3.49 1.08 18.90
C ASN A 170 2.77 1.50 17.61
N LEU A 171 1.61 0.92 17.28
CA LEU A 171 0.83 1.20 16.07
C LEU A 171 0.47 2.68 15.89
N PRO A 172 -0.02 3.41 16.92
CA PRO A 172 -0.32 4.83 16.77
C PRO A 172 0.92 5.67 16.43
N ARG A 173 2.08 5.34 17.01
CA ARG A 173 3.34 6.06 16.74
C ARG A 173 3.87 5.76 15.35
N ILE A 174 3.77 4.51 14.91
CA ILE A 174 4.14 4.11 13.54
C ILE A 174 3.26 4.84 12.53
N TYR A 175 1.94 4.90 12.77
CA TYR A 175 1.01 5.61 11.90
C TYR A 175 1.35 7.10 11.77
N THR A 176 1.53 7.80 12.89
CA THR A 176 1.84 9.25 12.88
C THR A 176 3.19 9.54 12.23
N THR A 177 4.17 8.65 12.36
CA THR A 177 5.47 8.79 11.69
C THR A 177 5.35 8.54 10.18
N THR A 178 4.58 7.52 9.79
CA THR A 178 4.45 7.11 8.39
C THR A 178 3.64 8.10 7.58
N THR A 179 2.58 8.68 8.15
CA THR A 179 1.69 9.58 7.42
C THR A 179 2.39 10.85 6.93
N ALA A 180 3.49 11.26 7.58
CA ALA A 180 4.34 12.35 7.13
C ALA A 180 4.90 12.12 5.71
N ALA A 181 5.10 10.85 5.31
CA ALA A 181 5.61 10.47 3.99
C ALA A 181 4.65 10.81 2.85
N ASN A 182 3.36 11.04 3.14
CA ASN A 182 2.40 11.52 2.14
C ASN A 182 2.65 12.98 1.73
N THR A 183 3.42 13.73 2.54
CA THR A 183 3.62 15.18 2.36
C THR A 183 5.07 15.54 2.06
N TYR A 184 6.04 14.96 2.77
CA TYR A 184 7.44 15.25 2.50
C TYR A 184 7.88 14.69 1.14
N GLU A 185 8.97 15.23 0.58
CA GLU A 185 9.51 14.80 -0.72
C GLU A 185 8.43 14.86 -1.83
N GLY A 186 7.56 15.88 -1.75
CA GLY A 186 6.46 16.14 -2.68
C GLY A 186 5.12 15.58 -2.23
N GLU A 187 4.09 16.42 -2.10
CA GLU A 187 2.73 15.97 -1.76
C GLU A 187 2.20 14.97 -2.82
N ASN A 188 1.51 13.93 -2.37
CA ASN A 188 1.15 12.78 -3.21
C ASN A 188 0.36 13.15 -4.48
N THR A 189 -0.59 14.08 -4.40
CA THR A 189 -1.32 14.55 -5.59
C THR A 189 -0.40 15.22 -6.60
N VAL A 190 0.55 16.03 -6.14
CA VAL A 190 1.58 16.62 -6.99
C VAL A 190 2.45 15.55 -7.64
N MET A 191 2.84 14.50 -6.91
CA MET A 191 3.61 13.37 -7.45
C MET A 191 2.82 12.61 -8.51
N TRP A 192 1.53 12.32 -8.27
CA TRP A 192 0.66 11.71 -9.27
C TRP A 192 0.57 12.56 -10.55
N LEU A 193 0.51 13.88 -10.43
CA LEU A 193 0.51 14.77 -11.59
C LEU A 193 1.85 14.78 -12.35
N GLN A 194 2.99 14.53 -11.70
CA GLN A 194 4.27 14.35 -12.40
C GLN A 194 4.27 13.05 -13.23
N VAL A 195 3.80 11.95 -12.64
CA VAL A 195 3.62 10.67 -13.34
C VAL A 195 2.69 10.83 -14.53
N ALA A 196 1.54 11.50 -14.34
CA ALA A 196 0.59 11.76 -15.41
C ALA A 196 1.20 12.54 -16.58
N ARG A 197 2.08 13.54 -16.31
CA ARG A 197 2.78 14.29 -17.37
C ARG A 197 3.65 13.36 -18.20
N TYR A 198 4.39 12.46 -17.56
CA TYR A 198 5.21 11.47 -18.24
C TYR A 198 4.37 10.50 -19.09
N ILE A 199 3.27 9.99 -18.54
CA ILE A 199 2.37 9.07 -19.26
C ILE A 199 1.74 9.74 -20.48
N ILE A 200 1.19 10.95 -20.35
CA ILE A 200 0.54 11.65 -21.47
C ILE A 200 1.55 12.04 -22.55
N LYS A 201 2.78 12.39 -22.16
CA LYS A 201 3.89 12.58 -23.11
C LYS A 201 4.18 11.28 -23.87
N SER A 202 4.40 10.19 -23.13
CA SER A 202 4.72 8.87 -23.70
C SER A 202 3.60 8.34 -24.59
N TYR A 203 2.33 8.58 -24.25
CA TYR A 203 1.18 8.22 -25.07
C TYR A 203 1.21 8.93 -26.43
N ARG A 204 1.53 10.24 -26.44
CA ARG A 204 1.66 11.02 -27.69
C ARG A 204 2.84 10.55 -28.53
N GLU A 205 3.94 10.16 -27.90
CA GLU A 205 5.14 9.60 -28.56
C GLU A 205 4.80 8.23 -29.17
N ALA A 206 4.05 7.39 -28.45
CA ALA A 206 3.56 6.10 -28.93
C ALA A 206 2.72 6.24 -30.22
N ARG A 207 1.82 7.24 -30.26
CA ARG A 207 0.98 7.51 -31.44
C ARG A 207 1.78 7.98 -32.66
N LYS A 208 3.01 8.46 -32.47
CA LYS A 208 3.94 8.81 -33.55
C LYS A 208 4.85 7.64 -33.96
N GLY A 209 4.74 6.48 -33.30
CA GLY A 209 5.62 5.33 -33.52
C GLY A 209 7.01 5.48 -32.91
N GLU A 210 7.19 6.38 -31.93
CA GLU A 210 8.46 6.52 -31.22
C GLU A 210 8.69 5.32 -30.28
N LYS A 211 9.96 4.95 -30.10
CA LYS A 211 10.35 3.89 -29.15
C LYS A 211 10.14 4.39 -27.73
N LEU A 212 9.41 3.63 -26.93
CA LEU A 212 9.12 3.95 -25.53
C LEU A 212 10.06 3.21 -24.58
N CYS A 213 10.19 3.75 -23.37
CA CYS A 213 10.83 3.05 -22.26
C CYS A 213 9.93 1.92 -21.75
N HIS A 214 10.51 0.99 -20.98
CA HIS A 214 9.85 -0.25 -20.59
C HIS A 214 8.58 -0.04 -19.75
N SER A 215 8.61 0.86 -18.75
CA SER A 215 7.45 1.15 -17.88
C SER A 215 6.18 1.57 -18.62
N VAL A 216 6.33 2.12 -19.83
CA VAL A 216 5.23 2.64 -20.66
C VAL A 216 5.17 1.98 -22.03
N SER A 217 5.93 0.92 -22.28
CA SER A 217 5.97 0.26 -23.59
C SER A 217 4.62 -0.33 -24.00
N TYR A 218 3.77 -0.63 -23.03
CA TYR A 218 2.39 -1.06 -23.26
C TYR A 218 1.54 -0.05 -24.03
N LEU A 219 1.88 1.25 -24.02
CA LEU A 219 1.15 2.29 -24.77
C LEU A 219 1.34 2.18 -26.30
N ALA A 220 2.42 1.52 -26.72
CA ALA A 220 2.69 1.23 -28.12
C ALA A 220 2.11 -0.13 -28.56
N ALA A 221 1.76 -1.01 -27.62
CA ALA A 221 1.19 -2.31 -27.94
C ALA A 221 -0.23 -2.17 -28.51
N GLN A 222 -0.55 -2.97 -29.53
CA GLN A 222 -1.93 -3.12 -29.94
C GLN A 222 -2.70 -3.85 -28.83
N PRO A 223 -3.93 -3.42 -28.49
CA PRO A 223 -4.73 -4.12 -27.50
C PRO A 223 -4.94 -5.55 -27.99
N VAL A 224 -4.35 -6.51 -27.27
CA VAL A 224 -4.57 -7.92 -27.56
C VAL A 224 -6.05 -8.20 -27.32
N SER A 225 -6.77 -8.54 -28.39
CA SER A 225 -8.17 -8.96 -28.32
C SER A 225 -8.22 -10.39 -27.78
N THR A 226 -7.83 -10.58 -26.53
CA THR A 226 -8.00 -11.85 -25.85
C THR A 226 -9.29 -11.79 -25.06
N HIS A 227 -10.25 -12.62 -25.45
CA HIS A 227 -11.20 -13.18 -24.51
C HIS A 227 -10.37 -13.92 -23.46
N LEU A 228 -10.19 -13.28 -22.31
CA LEU A 228 -9.53 -13.88 -21.16
C LEU A 228 -10.34 -15.11 -20.75
N SER A 229 -9.69 -16.28 -20.72
CA SER A 229 -10.30 -17.55 -20.29
C SER A 229 -10.82 -17.45 -18.86
N THR A 230 -11.66 -18.41 -18.44
CA THR A 230 -12.14 -18.46 -17.05
C THR A 230 -11.01 -18.75 -16.05
N ASN A 231 -9.97 -19.47 -16.46
CA ASN A 231 -8.77 -19.68 -15.65
C ASN A 231 -7.68 -18.68 -16.08
N LEU A 232 -7.39 -17.70 -15.21
CA LEU A 232 -6.41 -16.64 -15.47
C LEU A 232 -5.16 -16.87 -14.64
N SER A 233 -4.03 -17.02 -15.32
CA SER A 233 -2.71 -17.00 -14.68
C SER A 233 -2.37 -15.59 -14.19
N ASN A 234 -1.32 -15.47 -13.37
CA ASN A 234 -0.82 -14.18 -12.90
C ASN A 234 -0.44 -13.27 -14.09
N GLU A 235 0.18 -13.82 -15.12
CA GLU A 235 0.57 -13.10 -16.34
C GLU A 235 -0.67 -12.64 -17.12
N ALA A 236 -1.71 -13.50 -17.21
CA ALA A 236 -2.97 -13.15 -17.86
C ALA A 236 -3.69 -11.99 -17.14
N LEU A 237 -3.61 -11.92 -15.81
CA LEU A 237 -4.11 -10.77 -15.06
C LEU A 237 -3.28 -9.51 -15.31
N VAL A 238 -1.96 -9.61 -15.39
CA VAL A 238 -1.11 -8.46 -15.73
C VAL A 238 -1.49 -7.90 -17.09
N GLU A 239 -1.79 -8.76 -18.07
CA GLU A 239 -2.34 -8.31 -19.36
C GLU A 239 -3.74 -7.67 -19.22
N ALA A 240 -4.58 -8.13 -18.29
CA ALA A 240 -5.84 -7.46 -17.97
C ALA A 240 -5.61 -6.05 -17.37
N TYR A 241 -4.67 -5.91 -16.43
CA TYR A 241 -4.22 -4.61 -15.90
C TYR A 241 -3.74 -3.70 -17.02
N LYS A 242 -2.88 -4.22 -17.90
CA LYS A 242 -2.32 -3.49 -19.02
C LYS A 242 -3.42 -2.98 -19.97
N LYS A 243 -4.41 -3.81 -20.29
CA LYS A 243 -5.58 -3.41 -21.09
C LYS A 243 -6.40 -2.32 -20.38
N ALA A 244 -6.68 -2.48 -19.10
CA ALA A 244 -7.43 -1.52 -18.31
C ALA A 244 -6.73 -0.16 -18.22
N VAL A 245 -5.43 -0.16 -17.90
CA VAL A 245 -4.62 1.06 -17.81
C VAL A 245 -4.49 1.73 -19.18
N SER A 246 -4.29 0.97 -20.27
CA SER A 246 -4.24 1.52 -21.62
C SER A 246 -5.52 2.29 -21.97
N ALA A 247 -6.69 1.73 -21.62
CA ALA A 247 -7.98 2.39 -21.85
C ALA A 247 -8.11 3.68 -21.03
N ILE A 248 -7.73 3.66 -19.74
CA ILE A 248 -7.75 4.86 -18.88
C ILE A 248 -6.84 5.96 -19.44
N VAL A 249 -5.64 5.59 -19.91
CA VAL A 249 -4.68 6.54 -20.50
C VAL A 249 -5.26 7.15 -21.79
N SER A 250 -5.81 6.33 -22.68
CA SER A 250 -6.43 6.79 -23.94
C SER A 250 -7.57 7.76 -23.67
N GLU A 251 -8.52 7.38 -22.81
CA GLU A 251 -9.66 8.22 -22.45
C GLU A 251 -9.22 9.56 -21.84
N THR A 252 -8.22 9.52 -20.94
CA THR A 252 -7.68 10.72 -20.31
C THR A 252 -7.01 11.64 -21.34
N ALA A 253 -6.21 11.07 -22.24
CA ALA A 253 -5.51 11.83 -23.28
C ALA A 253 -6.48 12.44 -24.30
N GLU A 254 -7.50 11.70 -24.73
CA GLU A 254 -8.54 12.18 -25.64
C GLU A 254 -9.38 13.29 -25.01
N ARG A 255 -9.74 13.16 -23.73
CA ARG A 255 -10.50 14.20 -23.03
C ARG A 255 -9.68 15.47 -22.83
N LEU A 256 -8.40 15.34 -22.52
CA LEU A 256 -7.48 16.47 -22.47
C LEU A 256 -7.35 17.14 -23.84
N GLN A 257 -7.21 16.35 -24.91
CA GLN A 257 -7.11 16.86 -26.28
C GLN A 257 -8.39 17.60 -26.69
N LYS A 258 -9.57 17.07 -26.35
CA LYS A 258 -10.86 17.70 -26.62
C LYS A 258 -10.97 19.11 -26.03
N HIS A 259 -10.48 19.33 -24.80
CA HIS A 259 -10.44 20.68 -24.22
C HIS A 259 -9.51 21.61 -24.99
N CYS A 260 -8.34 21.13 -25.42
CA CYS A 260 -7.44 21.92 -26.27
C CYS A 260 -8.06 22.25 -27.64
N ASP A 261 -8.75 21.31 -28.25
CA ASP A 261 -9.42 21.50 -29.55
C ASP A 261 -10.57 22.51 -29.47
N GLN A 262 -11.17 22.68 -28.29
CA GLN A 262 -12.15 23.72 -28.00
C GLN A 262 -11.55 25.12 -27.80
N GLY A 263 -10.24 25.27 -28.02
CA GLY A 263 -9.52 26.55 -27.93
C GLY A 263 -9.04 26.90 -26.51
N GLU A 264 -9.15 25.97 -25.55
CA GLU A 264 -8.64 26.21 -24.20
C GLU A 264 -7.11 26.12 -24.15
N GLN A 265 -6.49 26.97 -23.34
CA GLN A 265 -5.06 26.87 -23.05
C GLN A 265 -4.74 25.52 -22.39
N PHE A 266 -3.60 24.93 -22.76
CA PHE A 266 -3.20 23.60 -22.29
C PHE A 266 -3.16 23.49 -20.77
N GLU A 267 -2.68 24.51 -20.07
CA GLU A 267 -2.62 24.54 -18.61
C GLU A 267 -4.00 24.51 -17.95
N LEU A 268 -4.99 25.18 -18.56
CA LEU A 268 -6.37 25.16 -18.08
C LEU A 268 -7.04 23.81 -18.37
N ALA A 269 -6.84 23.27 -19.57
CA ALA A 269 -7.30 21.93 -19.95
C ALA A 269 -6.70 20.87 -19.01
N TRP A 270 -5.41 20.96 -18.72
CA TRP A 270 -4.70 20.09 -17.77
C TRP A 270 -5.34 20.15 -16.38
N ASN A 271 -5.62 21.35 -15.88
CA ASN A 271 -6.26 21.52 -14.58
C ASN A 271 -7.68 20.93 -14.55
N LYS A 272 -8.47 21.10 -15.62
CA LYS A 272 -9.82 20.51 -15.76
C LYS A 272 -9.79 18.98 -15.81
N CYS A 273 -8.72 18.39 -16.35
CA CYS A 273 -8.53 16.94 -16.40
C CYS A 273 -7.74 16.36 -15.21
N SER A 274 -7.33 17.18 -14.24
CA SER A 274 -6.40 16.79 -13.17
C SER A 274 -6.83 15.55 -12.38
N VAL A 275 -8.13 15.41 -12.09
CA VAL A 275 -8.67 14.22 -11.40
C VAL A 275 -8.49 12.94 -12.23
N LEU A 276 -8.75 13.01 -13.54
CA LEU A 276 -8.53 11.87 -14.44
C LEU A 276 -7.04 11.57 -14.62
N LEU A 277 -6.21 12.61 -14.67
CA LEU A 277 -4.76 12.50 -14.74
C LEU A 277 -4.19 11.80 -13.49
N VAL A 278 -4.68 12.12 -12.29
CA VAL A 278 -4.31 11.43 -11.05
C VAL A 278 -4.74 9.96 -11.10
N LYS A 279 -5.99 9.67 -11.50
CA LYS A 279 -6.47 8.28 -11.65
C LYS A 279 -5.63 7.48 -12.64
N CYS A 280 -5.28 8.09 -13.77
CA CYS A 280 -4.39 7.50 -14.77
C CYS A 280 -3.00 7.16 -14.19
N ALA A 281 -2.40 8.08 -13.43
CA ALA A 281 -1.12 7.85 -12.76
C ALA A 281 -1.19 6.73 -11.71
N GLN A 282 -2.26 6.70 -10.90
CA GLN A 282 -2.48 5.66 -9.89
C GLN A 282 -2.65 4.28 -10.54
N ALA A 283 -3.46 4.19 -11.60
CA ALA A 283 -3.70 2.95 -12.33
C ALA A 283 -2.41 2.43 -12.99
N HIS A 284 -1.65 3.31 -13.64
CA HIS A 284 -0.32 2.98 -14.20
C HIS A 284 0.65 2.46 -13.15
N THR A 285 0.77 3.16 -12.02
CA THR A 285 1.72 2.78 -10.97
C THR A 285 1.31 1.44 -10.32
N ARG A 286 0.00 1.19 -10.17
CA ARG A 286 -0.49 -0.11 -9.68
C ARG A 286 -0.19 -1.23 -10.68
N TYR A 287 -0.43 -1.02 -11.98
CA TYR A 287 -0.03 -1.97 -13.04
C TYR A 287 1.47 -2.26 -13.00
N PHE A 288 2.31 -1.23 -12.95
CA PHE A 288 3.76 -1.39 -12.83
C PHE A 288 4.11 -2.25 -11.61
N THR A 289 3.46 -2.01 -10.46
CA THR A 289 3.69 -2.80 -9.25
C THR A 289 3.29 -4.27 -9.42
N CYS A 290 2.17 -4.53 -10.08
CA CYS A 290 1.69 -5.87 -10.40
C CYS A 290 2.65 -6.62 -11.34
N GLU A 291 3.09 -5.95 -12.41
CA GLU A 291 4.05 -6.50 -13.38
C GLU A 291 5.38 -6.83 -12.70
N GLN A 292 5.93 -5.90 -11.92
CA GLN A 292 7.19 -6.12 -11.22
C GLN A 292 7.10 -7.24 -10.18
N PHE A 293 5.96 -7.43 -9.50
CA PHE A 293 5.77 -8.54 -8.59
C PHE A 293 5.83 -9.88 -9.36
N VAL A 294 5.06 -10.03 -10.44
CA VAL A 294 5.06 -11.26 -11.25
C VAL A 294 6.45 -11.52 -11.84
N GLU A 295 7.07 -10.54 -12.48
CA GLU A 295 8.39 -10.68 -13.11
C GLU A 295 9.48 -11.09 -12.11
N ASN A 296 9.51 -10.49 -10.92
CA ASN A 296 10.52 -10.83 -9.91
C ASN A 296 10.30 -12.24 -9.33
N VAL A 297 9.05 -12.63 -9.08
CA VAL A 297 8.75 -13.97 -8.55
C VAL A 297 9.13 -15.06 -9.53
N GLU A 298 9.06 -14.80 -10.84
CA GLU A 298 9.47 -15.77 -11.86
C GLU A 298 10.97 -15.73 -12.17
N SER A 299 11.61 -14.56 -12.14
CA SER A 299 13.03 -14.41 -12.54
C SER A 299 14.04 -14.70 -11.44
N LEU A 300 13.70 -14.51 -10.17
CA LEU A 300 14.64 -14.72 -9.07
C LEU A 300 14.95 -16.21 -8.85
N GLU A 301 16.19 -16.49 -8.43
CA GLU A 301 16.60 -17.83 -7.99
C GLU A 301 16.02 -18.11 -6.59
N LEU A 302 14.91 -18.84 -6.57
CA LEU A 302 14.16 -19.19 -5.36
C LEU A 302 13.96 -20.69 -5.27
N SER A 303 13.92 -21.23 -4.05
CA SER A 303 13.43 -22.59 -3.84
C SER A 303 11.97 -22.70 -4.27
N GLU A 304 11.57 -23.89 -4.73
CA GLU A 304 10.22 -24.11 -5.25
C GLU A 304 9.13 -23.81 -4.21
N GLY A 305 9.40 -24.11 -2.93
CA GLY A 305 8.50 -23.77 -1.83
C GLY A 305 8.28 -22.26 -1.70
N VAL A 306 9.36 -21.47 -1.66
CA VAL A 306 9.28 -20.00 -1.55
C VAL A 306 8.59 -19.41 -2.77
N ARG A 307 8.94 -19.87 -3.97
CA ARG A 307 8.32 -19.40 -5.22
C ARG A 307 6.81 -19.61 -5.20
N ASN A 308 6.34 -20.77 -4.74
CA ASN A 308 4.91 -21.06 -4.70
C ASN A 308 4.14 -20.22 -3.68
N VAL A 309 4.72 -19.94 -2.51
CA VAL A 309 4.13 -18.99 -1.54
C VAL A 309 4.05 -17.59 -2.15
N LEU A 310 5.13 -17.11 -2.77
CA LEU A 310 5.15 -15.78 -3.40
C LEU A 310 4.22 -15.67 -4.60
N ARG A 311 4.04 -16.73 -5.40
CA ARG A 311 3.04 -16.78 -6.48
C ARG A 311 1.62 -16.61 -5.94
N ARG A 312 1.28 -17.31 -4.85
CA ARG A 312 -0.04 -17.17 -4.19
C ARG A 312 -0.22 -15.77 -3.62
N LEU A 313 0.82 -15.22 -2.99
CA LEU A 313 0.79 -13.87 -2.43
C LEU A 313 0.65 -12.80 -3.52
N CYS A 314 1.35 -12.96 -4.64
CA CYS A 314 1.21 -12.14 -5.84
C CYS A 314 -0.21 -12.24 -6.42
N ARG A 315 -0.76 -13.46 -6.53
CA ARG A 315 -2.14 -13.69 -6.97
C ARG A 315 -3.14 -12.95 -6.08
N LEU A 316 -2.98 -13.02 -4.75
CA LEU A 316 -3.82 -12.29 -3.80
C LEU A 316 -3.73 -10.78 -4.02
N TYR A 317 -2.53 -10.22 -4.21
CA TYR A 317 -2.34 -8.79 -4.48
C TYR A 317 -3.05 -8.34 -5.76
N LEU A 318 -2.90 -9.11 -6.85
CA LEU A 318 -3.56 -8.84 -8.12
C LEU A 318 -5.08 -8.86 -7.97
N ILE A 319 -5.65 -9.91 -7.37
CA ILE A 319 -7.10 -10.03 -7.21
C ILE A 319 -7.66 -8.94 -6.30
N TYR A 320 -6.99 -8.67 -5.17
CA TYR A 320 -7.42 -7.66 -4.22
C TYR A 320 -7.53 -6.27 -4.85
N HIS A 321 -6.55 -5.87 -5.67
CA HIS A 321 -6.62 -4.57 -6.32
C HIS A 321 -7.57 -4.54 -7.53
N ILE A 322 -7.86 -5.68 -8.17
CA ILE A 322 -8.97 -5.81 -9.13
C ILE A 322 -10.30 -5.60 -8.40
N SER A 323 -10.52 -6.24 -7.26
CA SER A 323 -11.81 -6.16 -6.53
C SER A 323 -12.10 -4.75 -6.01
N LEU A 324 -11.07 -3.98 -5.64
CA LEU A 324 -11.23 -2.57 -5.28
C LEU A 324 -11.53 -1.65 -6.47
N ASN A 325 -11.20 -2.06 -7.70
CA ASN A 325 -11.25 -1.20 -8.90
C ASN A 325 -12.03 -1.84 -10.07
N GLN A 326 -12.98 -2.74 -9.77
CA GLN A 326 -13.68 -3.56 -10.78
C GLN A 326 -14.26 -2.73 -11.94
N GLY A 327 -14.77 -1.53 -11.65
CA GLY A 327 -15.35 -0.65 -12.66
C GLY A 327 -14.39 -0.28 -13.79
N ASP A 328 -13.09 -0.22 -13.53
CA ASP A 328 -12.09 0.10 -14.55
C ASP A 328 -11.82 -1.10 -15.48
N PHE A 329 -11.80 -2.31 -14.92
CA PHE A 329 -11.64 -3.55 -15.68
C PHE A 329 -12.88 -3.88 -16.52
N LEU A 330 -14.07 -3.63 -15.97
CA LEU A 330 -15.33 -3.81 -16.70
C LEU A 330 -15.49 -2.79 -17.82
N ARG A 331 -15.22 -1.50 -17.55
CA ARG A 331 -15.33 -0.42 -18.56
C ARG A 331 -14.38 -0.62 -19.74
N SER A 332 -13.16 -1.08 -19.46
CA SER A 332 -12.16 -1.40 -20.49
C SER A 332 -12.41 -2.75 -21.18
N GLN A 333 -13.40 -3.51 -20.73
CA GLN A 333 -13.64 -4.90 -21.15
C GLN A 333 -12.39 -5.78 -20.97
N ALA A 334 -11.54 -5.43 -20.00
CA ALA A 334 -10.38 -6.23 -19.64
C ALA A 334 -10.82 -7.52 -18.95
N LEU A 335 -11.87 -7.46 -18.11
CA LEU A 335 -12.46 -8.61 -17.44
C LEU A 335 -13.98 -8.58 -17.63
N SER A 336 -14.60 -9.76 -17.75
CA SER A 336 -16.05 -9.90 -17.74
C SER A 336 -16.59 -9.96 -16.31
N PRO A 337 -17.91 -9.73 -16.08
CA PRO A 337 -18.54 -9.95 -14.78
C PRO A 337 -18.30 -11.37 -14.22
N GLU A 338 -18.28 -12.39 -15.09
CA GLU A 338 -18.01 -13.77 -14.71
C GLU A 338 -16.55 -13.96 -14.27
N ASN A 339 -15.59 -13.31 -14.92
CA ASN A 339 -14.21 -13.30 -14.44
C ASN A 339 -14.13 -12.67 -13.05
N ILE A 340 -14.78 -11.52 -12.84
CA ILE A 340 -14.78 -10.84 -11.53
C ILE A 340 -15.33 -11.75 -10.43
N SER A 341 -16.51 -12.36 -10.65
CA SER A 341 -17.12 -13.27 -9.68
C SER A 341 -16.23 -14.48 -9.37
N THR A 342 -15.57 -15.03 -10.39
CA THR A 342 -14.61 -16.15 -10.23
C THR A 342 -13.42 -15.72 -9.36
N LEU A 343 -12.84 -14.55 -9.64
CA LEU A 343 -11.71 -14.02 -8.89
C LEU A 343 -12.07 -13.70 -7.44
N GLU A 344 -13.28 -13.23 -7.16
CA GLU A 344 -13.76 -13.02 -5.78
C GLU A 344 -13.84 -14.32 -4.99
N GLY A 345 -14.32 -15.40 -5.61
CA GLY A 345 -14.29 -16.75 -5.03
C GLY A 345 -12.86 -17.23 -4.75
N GLU A 346 -11.97 -17.10 -5.75
CA GLU A 346 -10.56 -17.48 -5.62
C GLU A 346 -9.83 -16.68 -4.52
N MET A 347 -10.17 -15.40 -4.34
CA MET A 347 -9.60 -14.58 -3.26
C MET A 347 -9.90 -15.20 -1.89
N CYS A 348 -11.14 -15.64 -1.66
CA CYS A 348 -11.55 -16.27 -0.41
C CYS A 348 -10.77 -17.56 -0.12
N GLU A 349 -10.49 -18.35 -1.16
CA GLU A 349 -9.67 -19.56 -1.07
C GLU A 349 -8.20 -19.24 -0.79
N LEU A 350 -7.64 -18.24 -1.49
CA LEU A 350 -6.27 -17.78 -1.27
C LEU A 350 -6.03 -17.26 0.13
N LEU A 351 -7.01 -16.55 0.73
CA LEU A 351 -6.93 -16.11 2.12
C LEU A 351 -6.81 -17.29 3.08
N ALA A 352 -7.59 -18.35 2.84
CA ALA A 352 -7.54 -19.57 3.67
C ALA A 352 -6.22 -20.32 3.50
N VAL A 353 -5.65 -20.37 2.29
CA VAL A 353 -4.37 -21.05 2.05
C VAL A 353 -3.19 -20.25 2.61
N LEU A 354 -3.16 -18.92 2.42
CA LEU A 354 -2.08 -18.06 2.89
C LEU A 354 -2.10 -17.84 4.41
N ARG A 355 -3.18 -18.21 5.09
CA ARG A 355 -3.31 -18.19 6.55
C ARG A 355 -2.18 -18.96 7.24
N ASP A 356 -1.80 -20.11 6.70
CA ASP A 356 -0.78 -20.98 7.29
C ASP A 356 0.63 -20.38 7.13
N ASP A 357 0.85 -19.64 6.05
CA ASP A 357 2.11 -18.97 5.74
C ASP A 357 2.23 -17.58 6.40
N ALA A 358 1.14 -17.02 6.95
CA ALA A 358 1.04 -15.62 7.36
C ALA A 358 2.11 -15.18 8.38
N VAL A 359 2.32 -15.97 9.43
CA VAL A 359 3.32 -15.68 10.47
C VAL A 359 4.73 -15.78 9.89
N SER A 360 5.02 -16.85 9.15
CA SER A 360 6.33 -17.06 8.50
C SER A 360 6.66 -15.95 7.49
N LEU A 361 5.67 -15.47 6.74
CA LEU A 361 5.82 -14.33 5.84
C LEU A 361 6.19 -13.07 6.61
N VAL A 362 5.58 -12.80 7.76
CA VAL A 362 5.90 -11.63 8.59
C VAL A 362 7.22 -11.79 9.36
N ASP A 363 7.58 -13.00 9.77
CA ASP A 363 8.87 -13.25 10.41
C ASP A 363 10.03 -13.23 9.41
N SER A 364 9.78 -13.46 8.10
CA SER A 364 10.81 -13.39 7.04
C SER A 364 11.47 -12.01 6.92
N PHE A 365 10.84 -10.97 7.48
CA PHE A 365 11.40 -9.63 7.51
C PHE A 365 12.41 -9.40 8.64
N ASP A 366 12.57 -10.37 9.55
CA ASP A 366 13.60 -10.41 10.58
C ASP A 366 13.68 -9.14 11.46
N ILE A 367 12.51 -8.62 11.86
CA ILE A 367 12.41 -7.42 12.68
C ILE A 367 12.56 -7.77 14.16
N HIS A 368 13.69 -7.38 14.75
CA HIS A 368 13.94 -7.57 16.18
C HIS A 368 12.96 -6.77 17.06
N ASP A 369 12.50 -7.37 18.17
CA ASP A 369 11.53 -6.78 19.12
C ASP A 369 11.91 -5.38 19.63
N ARG A 370 13.21 -5.11 19.79
CA ARG A 370 13.73 -3.79 20.19
C ARG A 370 13.39 -2.69 19.18
N ILE A 371 13.42 -3.01 17.88
CA ILE A 371 13.09 -2.06 16.81
C ILE A 371 11.58 -1.97 16.67
N LEU A 372 10.89 -3.12 16.72
CA LEU A 372 9.44 -3.18 16.68
C LEU A 372 8.79 -2.39 17.81
N GLY A 373 9.37 -2.46 19.02
CA GLY A 373 8.95 -1.68 20.18
C GLY A 373 7.50 -1.90 20.59
N SER A 374 6.94 -3.09 20.31
CA SER A 374 5.54 -3.39 20.53
C SER A 374 5.34 -4.56 21.49
N THR A 375 4.44 -4.40 22.46
CA THR A 375 3.98 -5.47 23.33
C THR A 375 3.07 -6.47 22.61
N LEU A 376 2.39 -6.06 21.53
CA LEU A 376 1.53 -6.94 20.74
C LEU A 376 2.38 -7.83 19.81
N GLY A 377 3.13 -7.25 18.87
CA GLY A 377 3.95 -8.02 17.92
C GLY A 377 5.25 -8.64 18.47
N CYS A 378 5.32 -8.92 19.77
CA CYS A 378 6.49 -9.59 20.36
C CYS A 378 6.73 -10.97 19.74
N TRP A 379 8.01 -11.31 19.48
CA TRP A 379 8.39 -12.53 18.77
C TRP A 379 7.93 -13.82 19.47
N ASP A 380 7.96 -13.83 20.81
CA ASP A 380 7.59 -14.99 21.63
C ASP A 380 6.08 -15.15 21.82
N GLY A 381 5.26 -14.23 21.31
CA GLY A 381 3.81 -14.22 21.51
C GLY A 381 3.36 -13.97 22.95
N ASN A 382 4.26 -13.58 23.87
CA ASN A 382 3.94 -13.35 25.29
C ASN A 382 3.30 -11.97 25.54
N VAL A 383 2.20 -11.72 24.82
CA VAL A 383 1.55 -10.41 24.69
C VAL A 383 1.03 -9.87 26.02
N TYR A 384 0.20 -10.65 26.73
CA TYR A 384 -0.49 -10.17 27.92
C TYR A 384 0.46 -9.83 29.07
N HIS A 385 1.51 -10.62 29.27
CA HIS A 385 2.51 -10.34 30.30
C HIS A 385 3.27 -9.05 29.99
N ARG A 386 3.72 -8.88 28.74
CA ARG A 386 4.43 -7.66 28.30
C ARG A 386 3.54 -6.43 28.38
N MET A 387 2.27 -6.54 28.00
CA MET A 387 1.29 -5.45 28.14
C MET A 387 1.09 -5.03 29.59
N PHE A 388 0.91 -6.00 30.50
CA PHE A 388 0.75 -5.71 31.93
C PHE A 388 2.00 -5.06 32.52
N SER A 389 3.18 -5.62 32.22
CA SER A 389 4.47 -5.06 32.62
C SER A 389 4.66 -3.63 32.11
N GLU A 390 4.25 -3.34 30.87
CA GLU A 390 4.35 -2.01 30.29
C GLU A 390 3.38 -1.02 30.95
N ALA A 391 2.14 -1.46 31.25
CA ALA A 391 1.17 -0.63 31.96
C ALA A 391 1.68 -0.22 33.36
N GLN A 392 2.36 -1.11 34.08
CA GLN A 392 2.95 -0.82 35.40
C GLN A 392 4.02 0.27 35.36
N LYS A 393 4.69 0.48 34.22
CA LYS A 393 5.71 1.54 34.06
C LYS A 393 5.10 2.94 33.90
N SER A 394 3.79 3.05 33.70
CA SER A 394 3.11 4.33 33.54
C SER A 394 3.34 5.24 34.75
N PRO A 395 3.69 6.53 34.56
CA PRO A 395 3.81 7.49 35.66
C PRO A 395 2.55 7.59 36.54
N MET A 396 1.37 7.33 35.96
CA MET A 396 0.10 7.35 36.69
C MET A 396 -0.02 6.22 37.72
N ASN A 397 0.78 5.17 37.59
CA ASN A 397 0.78 4.00 38.47
C ASN A 397 1.92 4.04 39.51
N GLN A 398 2.62 5.17 39.65
CA GLN A 398 3.67 5.33 40.68
C GLN A 398 3.11 5.40 42.10
N THR A 399 1.84 5.77 42.25
CA THR A 399 1.14 5.86 43.54
C THR A 399 -0.25 5.28 43.41
N ASP A 400 -0.71 4.51 44.39
CA ASP A 400 -2.05 3.90 44.38
C ASP A 400 -3.19 4.94 44.40
N VAL A 401 -2.94 6.11 45.02
CA VAL A 401 -3.91 7.19 45.14
C VAL A 401 -3.35 8.46 44.49
N PRO A 402 -3.86 8.89 43.33
CA PRO A 402 -3.42 10.12 42.68
C PRO A 402 -3.70 11.37 43.54
N GLU A 403 -2.83 12.38 43.48
CA GLU A 403 -3.02 13.65 44.20
C GLU A 403 -4.38 14.31 43.88
N ALA A 404 -4.82 14.20 42.62
CA ALA A 404 -6.10 14.71 42.16
C ALA A 404 -7.30 14.14 42.95
N TYR A 405 -7.20 12.90 43.46
CA TYR A 405 -8.23 12.34 44.32
C TYR A 405 -8.35 13.14 45.62
N SER A 406 -7.25 13.34 46.35
CA SER A 406 -7.24 14.06 47.62
C SER A 406 -7.66 15.51 47.47
N LYS A 407 -7.25 16.16 46.38
CA LYS A 407 -7.46 17.59 46.14
C LYS A 407 -8.85 17.92 45.59
N TYR A 408 -9.40 17.08 44.71
CA TYR A 408 -10.61 17.41 43.96
C TYR A 408 -11.75 16.41 44.17
N LEU A 409 -11.48 15.10 44.06
CA LEU A 409 -12.54 14.10 44.12
C LEU A 409 -13.05 13.86 45.55
N ARG A 410 -12.15 13.74 46.52
CA ARG A 410 -12.49 13.47 47.92
C ARG A 410 -13.33 14.60 48.54
N PRO A 411 -13.02 15.89 48.36
CA PRO A 411 -13.90 16.97 48.80
C PRO A 411 -15.26 16.96 48.07
N LEU A 412 -15.26 16.74 46.75
CA LEU A 412 -16.49 16.69 45.95
C LEU A 412 -17.43 15.58 46.42
N MET A 413 -16.92 14.36 46.64
CA MET A 413 -17.72 13.22 47.12
C MET A 413 -18.24 13.42 48.55
N LYS A 414 -17.59 14.28 49.34
CA LYS A 414 -18.04 14.62 50.71
C LYS A 414 -18.98 15.83 50.72
N ALA A 415 -18.98 16.64 49.68
CA ALA A 415 -19.92 17.72 49.53
C ALA A 415 -21.26 17.11 49.10
N ASN A 416 -22.30 17.26 49.93
CA ASN A 416 -23.68 16.96 49.54
C ASN A 416 -24.19 18.03 48.58
N LEU A 417 -23.61 18.08 47.37
CA LEU A 417 -24.02 18.95 46.27
C LEU A 417 -25.19 18.36 45.48
#